data_AF-A0A945FVD1-F1
#
_entry.id   AF-A0A945FVD1-F1
#
_cell.length_a   1.000
_cell.length_b   1.000
_cell.length_c   1.000
_cell.angle_alpha   90.00
_cell.angle_beta   90.00
_cell.angle_gamma   90.00
#
_symmetry.space_group_name_H-M   'P 1'
#
loop_
_entity.id
_entity.type
_entity.pdbx_description
1 polymer ?
#
loop_
_entity_poly.entity_id
_entity_poly.type
_entity_poly.pdbx_seq_one_letter_code
_entity_poly.pdbx_strand_id
1 'polypeptide(L)'
;MKMYIELYASLMPLLPPGKERFRREIKVEDGTNVQQLIELYKITDELAHIVLVNGHFVCSVDDRKSRELVAEDTVSIWPPVAGG
;
A
#
# COMPACT_ATOMS: atom_id res chain seq x y z
N MET A 1 11.18 1.09 -9.97
CA MET A 1 10.84 2.52 -9.83
C MET A 1 10.83 3.00 -8.38
N LYS A 2 11.02 4.32 -8.17
CA LYS A 2 10.83 4.98 -6.87
C LYS A 2 9.35 5.32 -6.70
N MET A 3 8.78 5.07 -5.53
CA MET A 3 7.39 5.39 -5.21
C MET A 3 7.21 5.55 -3.69
N TYR A 4 5.97 5.75 -3.24
CA TYR A 4 5.62 5.94 -1.85
C TYR A 4 4.59 4.93 -1.37
N ILE A 5 4.79 4.42 -0.16
CA ILE A 5 3.78 3.63 0.55
C ILE A 5 3.39 4.34 1.83
N GLU A 6 2.09 4.33 2.12
CA GLU A 6 1.52 4.83 3.35
C GLU A 6 0.77 3.72 4.08
N LEU A 7 1.17 3.42 5.31
CA LEU A 7 0.51 2.41 6.14
C LEU A 7 -0.06 3.08 7.39
N TYR A 8 -1.30 2.75 7.72
CA TYR A 8 -2.03 3.39 8.82
C TYR A 8 -2.40 2.40 9.93
N ALA A 9 -2.68 2.94 11.12
CA ALA A 9 -3.09 2.20 12.31
C ALA A 9 -2.16 1.00 12.61
N SER A 10 -2.70 -0.22 12.72
CA SER A 10 -1.94 -1.44 13.04
C SER A 10 -0.94 -1.85 11.96
N LEU A 11 -0.99 -1.26 10.77
CA LEU A 11 -0.03 -1.53 9.69
C LEU A 11 1.22 -0.64 9.76
N MET A 12 1.19 0.47 10.51
CA MET A 12 2.33 1.39 10.64
C MET A 12 3.66 0.69 11.03
N PRO A 13 3.68 -0.31 11.93
CA PRO A 13 4.91 -1.02 12.28
C PRO A 13 5.57 -1.80 11.13
N LEU A 14 4.85 -2.06 10.03
CA LEU A 14 5.38 -2.76 8.86
C LEU A 14 6.21 -1.84 7.94
N LEU A 15 6.14 -0.51 8.16
CA LEU A 15 6.97 0.42 7.40
C LEU A 15 8.45 0.19 7.70
N PRO A 16 9.33 0.25 6.68
CA PRO A 16 10.77 0.27 6.91
C PRO A 16 11.18 1.48 7.79
N PRO A 17 12.40 1.52 8.31
CA PRO A 17 12.91 2.70 9.02
C PRO A 17 12.83 3.97 8.15
N GLY A 18 12.46 5.10 8.76
CA GLY A 18 12.39 6.39 8.07
C GLY A 18 11.87 7.51 8.97
N LYS A 19 11.92 8.75 8.47
CA LYS A 19 11.63 9.95 9.28
C LYS A 19 10.14 10.27 9.38
N GLU A 20 9.36 9.95 8.35
CA GLU A 20 7.93 10.26 8.34
C GLU A 20 7.13 9.31 9.25
N ARG A 21 5.93 9.69 9.66
CA ARG A 21 5.17 8.88 10.62
C ARG A 21 4.49 7.66 9.97
N PHE A 22 3.88 7.85 8.82
CA PHE A 22 3.04 6.84 8.15
C PHE A 22 3.43 6.58 6.70
N ARG A 23 4.38 7.33 6.13
CA ARG A 23 4.79 7.25 4.72
C ARG A 23 6.25 6.85 4.58
N ARG A 24 6.57 6.07 3.55
CA ARG A 24 7.96 5.76 3.18
C ARG A 24 8.16 5.90 1.69
N GLU A 25 9.29 6.49 1.32
CA GLU A 25 9.85 6.33 -0.01
C GLU A 25 10.45 4.93 -0.13
N ILE A 26 10.08 4.21 -1.18
CA ILE A 26 10.48 2.84 -1.43
C ILE A 26 10.88 2.67 -2.89
N LYS A 27 11.64 1.61 -3.17
CA LYS A 27 11.99 1.21 -4.53
C LYS A 27 11.46 -0.20 -4.77
N VAL A 28 10.66 -0.35 -5.82
CA VAL A 28 10.10 -1.63 -6.28
C VAL A 28 10.51 -1.90 -7.72
N GLU A 29 10.27 -3.10 -8.23
CA GLU A 29 10.51 -3.45 -9.64
C GLU A 29 9.52 -2.72 -10.55
N ASP A 30 9.92 -2.44 -11.78
CA ASP A 30 9.01 -1.84 -12.77
C ASP A 30 7.94 -2.87 -13.17
N GLY A 31 6.71 -2.42 -13.37
CA GLY A 31 5.56 -3.31 -13.62
C GLY A 31 4.98 -3.98 -12.37
N THR A 32 5.48 -3.64 -11.17
CA THR A 32 4.85 -4.07 -9.91
C THR A 32 3.40 -3.57 -9.86
N ASN A 33 2.44 -4.44 -9.57
CA ASN A 33 1.05 -4.05 -9.33
C ASN A 33 0.75 -3.87 -7.83
N VAL A 34 -0.42 -3.32 -7.52
CA VAL A 34 -0.83 -3.04 -6.13
C VAL A 34 -0.85 -4.30 -5.26
N GLN A 35 -1.30 -5.45 -5.79
CA GLN A 35 -1.38 -6.69 -5.02
C GLN A 35 0.02 -7.21 -4.65
N GLN A 36 0.96 -7.17 -5.60
CA GLN A 36 2.34 -7.57 -5.36
C GLN A 36 3.01 -6.68 -4.29
N LEU A 37 2.69 -5.38 -4.27
CA LEU A 37 3.18 -4.48 -3.22
C LEU A 37 2.62 -4.87 -1.84
N ILE A 38 1.34 -5.20 -1.75
CA ILE A 38 0.69 -5.67 -0.50
C ILE A 38 1.39 -6.94 0.01
N GLU A 39 1.66 -7.88 -0.88
CA GLU A 39 2.36 -9.14 -0.58
C GLU A 39 3.81 -8.91 -0.13
N LEU A 40 4.53 -7.96 -0.75
CA LEU A 40 5.90 -7.58 -0.37
C LEU A 40 5.99 -7.14 1.10
N TYR A 41 4.96 -6.43 1.57
CA TYR A 41 4.83 -5.99 2.96
C TYR A 41 4.19 -7.02 3.89
N LYS A 42 3.90 -8.23 3.38
CA LYS A 42 3.26 -9.33 4.11
C LYS A 42 1.92 -8.93 4.74
N ILE A 43 1.19 -8.03 4.09
CA ILE A 43 -0.15 -7.62 4.50
C ILE A 43 -1.13 -8.61 3.86
N THR A 44 -1.99 -9.24 4.66
CA THR A 44 -3.05 -10.12 4.13
C THR A 44 -4.16 -9.29 3.48
N ASP A 45 -4.94 -9.87 2.57
CA ASP A 45 -6.04 -9.17 1.92
C ASP A 45 -7.10 -8.66 2.93
N GLU A 46 -7.32 -9.41 4.01
CA GLU A 46 -8.19 -9.03 5.12
C GLU A 46 -7.70 -7.76 5.84
N LEU A 47 -6.37 -7.61 5.98
CA LEU A 47 -5.74 -6.44 6.56
C LEU A 47 -5.58 -5.29 5.56
N ALA A 48 -5.57 -5.54 4.26
CA ALA A 48 -5.61 -4.50 3.23
C ALA A 48 -7.06 -4.07 2.95
N HIS A 49 -7.74 -3.55 3.96
CA HIS A 49 -9.19 -3.29 3.91
C HIS A 49 -9.55 -2.11 3.01
N ILE A 50 -8.80 -1.00 3.12
CA ILE A 50 -8.92 0.14 2.22
C ILE A 50 -7.58 0.34 1.54
N VAL A 51 -7.57 0.33 0.22
CA VAL A 51 -6.37 0.54 -0.60
C VAL A 51 -6.62 1.68 -1.58
N LEU A 52 -5.76 2.69 -1.54
CA LEU A 52 -5.79 3.83 -2.45
C LEU A 52 -4.51 3.91 -3.26
N VAL A 53 -4.61 4.30 -4.53
CA VAL A 53 -3.47 4.72 -5.36
C VAL A 53 -3.69 6.18 -5.72
N ASN A 54 -2.85 7.08 -5.21
CA ASN A 54 -2.99 8.53 -5.37
C ASN A 54 -4.39 9.05 -4.96
N GLY A 55 -4.97 8.47 -3.91
CA GLY A 55 -6.32 8.80 -3.45
C GLY A 55 -7.46 8.09 -4.19
N HIS A 56 -7.19 7.35 -5.25
CA HIS A 56 -8.20 6.56 -5.97
C HIS A 56 -8.38 5.18 -5.35
N PHE A 57 -9.61 4.82 -5.02
CA PHE A 57 -9.94 3.56 -4.38
C PHE A 57 -9.80 2.36 -5.30
N VAL A 58 -9.15 1.30 -4.79
CA VAL A 58 -8.96 0.02 -5.48
C VAL A 58 -9.70 -1.06 -4.69
N CYS A 59 -10.93 -1.36 -5.14
CA CYS A 59 -11.93 -2.14 -4.39
C CYS A 59 -11.52 -3.60 -4.19
N SER A 60 -11.22 -4.32 -5.27
CA SER A 60 -11.08 -5.78 -5.25
C SER A 60 -9.63 -6.24 -5.42
N VAL A 61 -9.36 -7.50 -5.07
CA VAL A 61 -8.06 -8.13 -5.33
C VAL A 61 -7.75 -8.19 -6.84
N ASP A 62 -8.76 -8.40 -7.68
CA ASP A 62 -8.58 -8.39 -9.13
C ASP A 62 -8.25 -6.98 -9.65
N ASP A 63 -8.88 -5.93 -9.11
CA ASP A 63 -8.52 -4.55 -9.43
C ASP A 63 -7.06 -4.27 -9.04
N ARG A 64 -6.62 -4.73 -7.85
CA ARG A 64 -5.23 -4.56 -7.37
C ARG A 64 -4.22 -5.27 -8.27
N LYS A 65 -4.54 -6.48 -8.76
CA LYS A 65 -3.68 -7.22 -9.71
C LYS A 65 -3.60 -6.54 -11.07
N SER A 66 -4.69 -5.91 -11.51
CA SER A 66 -4.75 -5.18 -12.79
C SER A 66 -4.13 -3.78 -12.73
N ARG A 67 -3.99 -3.20 -11.54
CA ARG A 67 -3.47 -1.84 -11.32
C ARG A 67 -1.95 -1.87 -11.21
N GLU A 68 -1.28 -1.67 -12.35
CA GLU A 68 0.15 -1.41 -12.39
C GLU A 68 0.49 -0.08 -11.71
N LEU A 69 1.57 -0.09 -10.93
CA LEU A 69 2.10 1.10 -10.29
C LEU A 69 3.15 1.74 -11.20
N VAL A 70 3.30 3.05 -11.10
CA VAL A 70 4.34 3.81 -11.80
C VAL A 70 5.19 4.60 -10.82
N ALA A 71 6.27 5.21 -11.32
CA ALA A 71 7.14 6.03 -10.52
C ALA A 71 6.36 7.20 -9.87
N GLU A 72 6.75 7.55 -8.65
CA GLU A 72 6.16 8.61 -7.81
C GLU A 72 4.71 8.36 -7.32
N ASP A 73 4.09 7.22 -7.66
CA ASP A 73 2.80 6.83 -7.10
C ASP A 73 2.85 6.73 -5.58
N THR A 74 1.73 7.04 -4.94
CA THR A 74 1.52 6.83 -3.51
C THR A 74 0.43 5.79 -3.29
N VAL A 75 0.77 4.68 -2.63
CA VAL A 75 -0.18 3.64 -2.24
C VAL A 75 -0.46 3.72 -0.76
N SER A 76 -1.72 3.95 -0.40
CA SER A 76 -2.15 4.12 0.99
C SER A 76 -3.04 2.95 1.42
N ILE A 77 -2.73 2.33 2.56
CA ILE A 77 -3.41 1.12 3.04
C ILE A 77 -3.86 1.29 4.49
N TRP A 78 -5.15 1.01 4.72
CA TRP A 78 -5.74 0.95 6.06
C TRP A 78 -6.22 -0.46 6.40
N PRO A 79 -5.98 -0.92 7.64
CA PRO A 79 -6.61 -2.13 8.16
C PRO A 79 -8.11 -1.91 8.40
N PRO A 80 -8.88 -2.99 8.63
CA PRO A 80 -10.25 -2.88 9.09
C PRO A 80 -10.27 -1.98 10.32
N VAL A 81 -10.93 -0.85 10.22
CA VAL A 81 -11.07 0.08 11.35
C VAL A 81 -12.16 -0.51 12.24
N ALA A 82 -11.81 -0.94 13.45
CA ALA A 82 -12.80 -1.18 14.47
C ALA A 82 -13.43 0.18 14.79
N GLY A 83 -14.59 0.46 14.18
CA GLY A 83 -15.38 1.62 14.54
C GLY A 83 -15.63 1.59 16.06
N GLY A 84 -15.29 2.68 16.73
CA GLY A 84 -15.71 2.93 18.10
C GLY A 84 -17.19 3.26 18.17
#